data_AF-A0A314KQE4-F1
#
_entry.id   AF-A0A314KQE4-F1
#
_cell.length_a   1.000
_cell.length_b   1.000
_cell.length_c   1.000
_cell.angle_alpha   90.00
_cell.angle_beta   90.00
_cell.angle_gamma   90.00
#
_symmetry.space_group_name_H-M   'P 1'
#
loop_
_entity.id
_entity.type
_entity.pdbx_description
1 polymer ?
#
loop_
_entity_poly.entity_id
_entity_poly.type
_entity_poly.pdbx_seq_one_letter_code
_entity_poly.pdbx_strand_id
1 'polypeptide(L)'
;MRFSVIVVFVMLALLLTTTYAEQCGKQNHKRRCPNKLCCSKFGWCGTSCDYCGSGCQSNCHKGCATTMFANETANNNEHLDTGNFN
;
A
#
# COMPACT_ATOMS: atom_id res chain seq x y z
N MET A 1 -14.44 36.43 20.96
CA MET A 1 -15.12 35.15 21.23
C MET A 1 -15.64 34.48 19.96
N ARG A 2 -16.37 35.18 19.08
CA ARG A 2 -16.92 34.58 17.83
C ARG A 2 -15.85 34.18 16.83
N PHE A 3 -14.80 34.99 16.68
CA PHE A 3 -13.67 34.69 15.80
C PHE A 3 -12.82 33.50 16.29
N SER A 4 -12.57 33.37 17.60
CA SER A 4 -11.87 32.20 18.15
C SER A 4 -12.63 30.90 17.92
N VAL A 5 -13.97 30.92 18.01
CA VAL A 5 -14.80 29.75 17.71
C VAL A 5 -14.65 29.36 16.24
N ILE A 6 -14.75 30.32 15.31
CA ILE A 6 -14.56 30.07 13.87
C ILE A 6 -13.16 29.52 13.58
N VAL A 7 -12.11 30.08 14.20
CA VAL A 7 -10.72 29.62 14.01
C VAL A 7 -10.53 28.19 14.54
N VAL A 8 -11.14 27.84 15.69
CA VAL A 8 -11.08 26.48 16.24
C VAL A 8 -11.82 25.47 15.35
N PHE A 9 -12.98 25.83 14.80
CA PHE A 9 -13.73 24.98 13.87
C PHE A 9 -13.01 24.77 12.53
N VAL A 10 -12.36 25.80 11.99
CA VAL A 10 -11.57 25.71 10.74
C VAL A 10 -10.31 24.86 10.95
N MET A 11 -9.61 25.02 12.08
CA MET A 11 -8.46 24.18 12.42
C MET A 11 -8.86 22.71 12.66
N LEU A 12 -10.00 22.45 13.29
CA LEU A 12 -10.53 21.09 13.46
C LEU A 12 -10.88 20.45 12.11
N ALA A 13 -11.41 21.21 11.15
CA ALA A 13 -11.69 20.72 9.80
C ALA A 13 -10.40 20.44 9.01
N LEU A 14 -9.36 21.26 9.16
CA LEU A 14 -8.04 21.05 8.56
C LEU A 14 -7.32 19.82 9.16
N LEU A 15 -7.57 19.49 10.43
CA LEU A 15 -7.04 18.29 11.07
C LEU A 15 -7.71 16.99 10.60
N LEU A 16 -8.85 17.05 9.89
CA LEU A 16 -9.57 15.88 9.37
C LEU A 16 -9.10 15.45 7.97
N THR A 17 -8.27 16.25 7.29
CA THR A 17 -7.75 15.90 5.96
C THR A 17 -6.52 14.99 6.03
N THR A 18 -6.54 14.02 6.94
CA THR A 18 -5.42 13.11 7.22
C THR A 18 -5.27 12.02 6.16
N THR A 19 -4.06 11.92 5.63
CA THR A 19 -3.38 10.73 5.09
C THR A 19 -4.28 9.68 4.42
N TYR A 20 -4.60 9.92 3.15
CA TYR A 20 -5.01 8.93 2.17
C TYR A 20 -3.99 7.77 2.03
N ALA A 21 -4.04 6.77 2.90
CA ALA A 21 -3.52 5.47 2.46
C ALA A 21 -4.46 4.99 1.33
N GLU A 22 -3.90 4.73 0.14
CA GLU A 22 -4.68 4.32 -1.01
C GLU A 22 -5.38 2.99 -0.70
N GLN A 23 -6.71 2.98 -0.71
CA GLN A 23 -7.51 1.79 -0.43
C GLN A 23 -7.70 0.94 -1.69
N CYS A 24 -7.64 -0.38 -1.52
CA CYS A 24 -7.66 -1.32 -2.63
C CYS A 24 -8.41 -2.61 -2.28
N GLY A 25 -8.53 -3.51 -3.26
CA GLY A 25 -9.04 -4.86 -3.03
C GLY A 25 -10.55 -4.94 -2.96
N LYS A 26 -11.07 -6.08 -2.49
CA LYS A 26 -12.51 -6.36 -2.43
C LYS A 26 -13.28 -5.34 -1.58
N GLN A 27 -12.61 -4.76 -0.60
CA GLN A 27 -13.11 -3.70 0.28
C GLN A 27 -13.39 -2.40 -0.48
N ASN A 28 -12.69 -2.15 -1.60
CA ASN A 28 -12.80 -0.91 -2.37
C ASN A 28 -13.07 -1.19 -3.86
N HIS A 29 -14.17 -1.87 -4.18
CA HIS A 29 -14.61 -2.16 -5.55
C HIS A 29 -13.56 -2.89 -6.43
N LYS A 30 -12.72 -3.74 -5.82
CA LYS A 30 -11.60 -4.41 -6.49
C LYS A 30 -10.61 -3.42 -7.14
N ARG A 31 -10.51 -2.19 -6.62
CA ARG A 31 -9.50 -1.22 -7.05
C ARG A 31 -8.11 -1.79 -6.83
N ARG A 32 -7.25 -1.55 -7.81
CA ARG A 32 -5.82 -1.83 -7.70
C ARG A 32 -5.11 -0.60 -7.20
N CYS A 33 -3.98 -0.83 -6.54
CA CYS A 33 -3.11 0.24 -6.12
C CYS A 33 -2.43 0.93 -7.32
N PRO A 34 -2.21 2.25 -7.25
CA PRO A 34 -1.35 2.95 -8.20
C PRO A 34 0.10 2.44 -8.10
N ASN A 35 0.92 2.76 -9.11
CA ASN A 35 2.35 2.42 -9.14
C ASN A 35 2.67 0.93 -8.98
N LYS A 36 1.72 0.04 -9.30
CA LYS A 36 1.86 -1.41 -9.14
C LYS A 36 2.18 -1.84 -7.69
N LEU A 37 1.78 -1.04 -6.70
CA LEU A 37 1.92 -1.41 -5.28
C LEU A 37 1.06 -2.62 -4.94
N CYS A 38 1.48 -3.39 -3.94
CA CYS A 38 0.72 -4.53 -3.44
C CYS A 38 -0.52 -4.08 -2.70
N CYS A 39 -1.62 -4.79 -2.90
CA CYS A 39 -2.82 -4.62 -2.10
C CYS A 39 -2.84 -5.66 -0.98
N SER A 40 -2.71 -5.21 0.26
CA SER A 40 -2.74 -6.08 1.44
C SER A 40 -4.07 -6.81 1.58
N LYS A 41 -4.07 -7.85 2.42
CA LYS A 41 -5.32 -8.55 2.81
C LYS A 41 -6.37 -7.61 3.40
N PHE A 42 -5.93 -6.50 3.99
CA PHE A 42 -6.78 -5.50 4.63
C PHE A 42 -7.25 -4.39 3.68
N GLY A 43 -6.80 -4.39 2.43
CA GLY A 43 -7.23 -3.41 1.42
C GLY A 43 -6.45 -2.10 1.46
N TRP A 44 -5.15 -2.17 1.78
CA TRP A 44 -4.24 -1.02 1.76
C TRP A 44 -3.08 -1.25 0.81
N CYS A 45 -2.60 -0.17 0.21
CA CYS A 45 -1.48 -0.20 -0.73
C CYS A 45 -0.12 -0.06 -0.04
N GLY A 46 0.86 -0.88 -0.43
CA GLY A 46 2.24 -0.78 0.04
C GLY A 46 3.19 -1.73 -0.67
N THR A 47 4.47 -1.70 -0.28
CA THR A 47 5.53 -2.57 -0.86
C THR A 47 6.12 -3.55 0.14
N SER A 48 5.87 -3.37 1.45
CA SER A 48 6.43 -4.28 2.45
C SER A 48 5.71 -5.63 2.43
N CYS A 49 6.31 -6.61 3.10
CA CYS A 49 5.77 -7.96 3.16
C CYS A 49 4.41 -8.09 3.83
N ASP A 50 4.03 -7.14 4.68
CA ASP A 50 2.68 -7.07 5.24
C ASP A 50 1.61 -6.76 4.18
N TYR A 51 2.01 -6.10 3.08
CA TYR A 51 1.14 -5.78 1.95
C TYR A 51 1.23 -6.81 0.83
N CYS A 52 2.43 -7.30 0.54
CA CYS A 52 2.71 -8.18 -0.60
C CYS A 52 2.64 -9.67 -0.26
N GLY A 53 2.70 -10.02 1.03
CA GLY A 53 2.79 -11.38 1.52
C GLY A 53 1.45 -12.12 1.56
N SER A 54 1.31 -13.00 2.55
CA SER A 54 0.14 -13.89 2.65
C SER A 54 -1.18 -13.11 2.73
N GLY A 55 -2.12 -13.46 1.84
CA GLY A 55 -3.42 -12.81 1.74
C GLY A 55 -3.44 -11.52 0.90
N CYS A 56 -2.32 -11.16 0.26
CA CYS A 56 -2.31 -10.08 -0.72
C CYS A 56 -3.37 -10.30 -1.83
N GLN A 57 -4.07 -9.23 -2.21
CA GLN A 57 -5.21 -9.25 -3.13
C GLN A 57 -4.84 -8.91 -4.58
N SER A 58 -3.81 -8.09 -4.81
CA SER A 58 -3.35 -7.69 -6.16
C SER A 58 -1.90 -7.19 -6.14
N ASN A 59 -1.18 -7.33 -7.26
CA ASN A 59 0.23 -6.95 -7.41
C ASN A 59 1.15 -7.57 -6.34
N CYS A 60 0.88 -8.83 -5.97
CA CYS A 60 1.59 -9.52 -4.91
C CYS A 60 2.96 -10.01 -5.38
N HIS A 61 3.97 -9.96 -4.52
CA HIS A 61 5.32 -10.42 -4.82
C HIS A 61 5.68 -11.60 -3.90
N LYS A 62 6.26 -12.65 -4.48
CA LYS A 62 6.61 -13.89 -3.74
C LYS A 62 7.86 -13.75 -2.86
N GLY A 63 8.58 -12.63 -2.92
CA GLY A 63 9.83 -12.37 -2.20
C GLY A 63 9.70 -12.15 -0.69
N CYS A 64 8.55 -12.45 -0.08
CA CYS A 64 8.29 -12.24 1.34
C CYS A 64 8.48 -13.48 2.21
N ALA A 65 9.02 -14.56 1.63
CA ALA A 65 9.59 -15.67 2.36
C ALA A 65 11.07 -15.37 2.64
N THR A 66 11.32 -14.83 3.83
CA THR A 66 12.57 -14.79 4.61
C THR A 66 13.85 -15.21 3.89
N THR A 67 14.59 -14.25 3.33
CA THR A 67 16.07 -14.26 3.37
C THR A 67 16.59 -12.83 3.45
N MET A 68 17.48 -12.59 4.41
CA MET A 68 18.06 -11.30 4.79
C MET A 68 19.03 -10.70 3.77
N PHE A 69 18.68 -10.66 2.48
CA PHE A 69 19.47 -9.98 1.45
C PHE A 69 18.56 -9.22 0.49
N ALA A 70 18.14 -8.03 0.92
CA ALA A 70 17.90 -6.93 0.00
C ALA A 70 19.07 -5.97 0.16
N ASN A 71 20.26 -6.42 -0.25
CA ASN A 71 21.16 -5.48 -0.87
C ASN A 71 21.08 -5.73 -2.38
N GLU A 72 21.21 -4.64 -3.12
CA GLU A 72 21.50 -4.61 -4.56
C GLU A 72 20.28 -4.48 -5.50
N THR A 73 19.89 -3.21 -5.59
CA THR A 73 19.76 -2.43 -6.84
C THR A 73 18.37 -2.36 -7.49
N ALA A 74 17.78 -1.19 -7.32
CA ALA A 74 16.89 -0.58 -8.29
C ALA A 74 17.62 -0.35 -9.64
N ASN A 75 17.90 -1.41 -10.41
CA ASN A 75 18.20 -1.28 -11.84
C ASN A 75 18.18 -2.65 -12.53
N ASN A 76 17.08 -2.93 -13.23
CA ASN A 76 17.02 -3.37 -14.63
C ASN A 76 15.89 -4.35 -14.89
N ASN A 77 15.35 -4.23 -16.08
CA ASN A 77 14.16 -4.92 -16.58
C ASN A 77 14.35 -6.44 -16.60
N GLU A 78 14.07 -7.12 -15.48
CA GLU A 78 13.81 -8.55 -15.50
C GLU A 78 12.42 -8.83 -14.91
N HIS A 79 11.53 -9.17 -15.84
CA HIS A 79 10.41 -10.04 -15.59
C HIS A 79 10.97 -11.33 -15.01
N LEU A 80 11.00 -11.47 -13.68
CA LEU A 80 11.23 -12.76 -13.07
C LEU A 80 10.00 -13.63 -13.33
N ASP A 81 10.07 -14.36 -14.45
CA ASP A 81 9.38 -15.63 -14.66
C ASP A 81 9.70 -16.55 -13.47
N THR A 82 8.91 -16.48 -12.39
CA THR A 82 8.92 -17.57 -11.40
C THR A 82 8.26 -18.76 -12.04
N GLY A 83 9.07 -19.51 -12.79
CA GLY A 83 8.76 -20.80 -13.36
C GLY A 83 8.28 -21.78 -12.29
N ASN A 84 7.30 -22.58 -12.72
CA ASN A 84 7.15 -23.99 -12.44
C ASN A 84 7.44 -24.44 -10.99
N PHE A 85 6.39 -24.53 -10.19
CA PHE A 85 6.36 -25.50 -9.08
C PHE A 85 5.73 -26.77 -9.63
N ASN A 86 6.55 -27.84 -9.64
CA ASN A 86 6.13 -29.21 -9.95
C ASN A 86 4.85 -29.61 -9.22
#